data_AF-A0A7V8R062-F1
#
_entry.id   AF-A0A7V8R062-F1
#
_cell.length_a   1.000
_cell.length_b   1.000
_cell.length_c   1.000
_cell.angle_alpha   90.00
_cell.angle_beta   90.00
_cell.angle_gamma   90.00
#
_symmetry.space_group_name_H-M   'P 1'
#
loop_
_entity.id
_entity.type
_entity.pdbx_description
1 polymer ?
#
loop_
_entity_poly.entity_id
_entity_poly.type
_entity_poly.pdbx_seq_one_letter_code
_entity_poly.pdbx_strand_id
1 'polypeptide(L)'
;MMNFRNAGILAGLALSVSAAALNAYASEPTIPPAPADFPAEGKINYVARDSILEFKALPEYHEPDWVTKNFVATGKLPPVKDRLPKEPMVFKTGNMPDGIGVYGDTMRHVIGGRPEGWNYGAGQTQGWGGIDIGLSECLTRTAPLFQVQASDTEPLPNLAKSWDWSQDGHKLTMHLIEGAKWSDGAPFNADDIMFYWDDEVVDPNVSPLGGGGP
;
A
#
# COMPACT_ATOMS: atom_id res chain seq x y z
N MET A 1 -28.29 -35.72 -57.37
CA MET A 1 -28.31 -36.74 -56.29
C MET A 1 -27.11 -36.47 -55.39
N MET A 2 -27.37 -36.05 -54.15
CA MET A 2 -26.29 -35.74 -53.20
C MET A 2 -25.59 -37.04 -52.81
N ASN A 3 -24.28 -37.09 -52.96
CA ASN A 3 -23.49 -38.32 -52.85
C ASN A 3 -23.32 -38.67 -51.37
N PHE A 4 -24.32 -39.34 -50.78
CA PHE A 4 -24.42 -39.66 -49.35
C PHE A 4 -23.20 -40.41 -48.78
N ARG A 5 -22.39 -41.04 -49.63
CA ARG A 5 -21.13 -41.71 -49.22
C ARG A 5 -20.07 -40.73 -48.70
N ASN A 6 -19.96 -39.54 -49.30
CA ASN A 6 -18.95 -38.55 -48.87
C ASN A 6 -19.35 -37.84 -47.58
N ALA A 7 -20.65 -37.58 -47.39
CA ALA A 7 -21.18 -37.00 -46.16
C ALA A 7 -21.05 -37.95 -44.95
N GLY A 8 -21.26 -39.26 -45.16
CA GLY A 8 -21.09 -40.27 -44.11
C GLY A 8 -19.64 -40.43 -43.65
N ILE A 9 -18.67 -40.34 -44.57
CA ILE A 9 -17.24 -40.41 -44.23
C ILE A 9 -16.80 -39.17 -43.45
N LEU A 10 -17.24 -37.97 -43.84
CA LEU A 10 -16.93 -36.73 -43.12
C LEU A 10 -17.55 -36.69 -41.71
N ALA A 11 -18.81 -37.13 -41.57
CA ALA A 11 -19.48 -37.21 -40.27
C ALA A 11 -18.84 -38.26 -39.34
N GLY A 12 -18.42 -39.40 -39.89
CA GLY A 12 -17.68 -40.42 -39.14
C GLY A 12 -16.30 -39.94 -38.67
N LEU A 13 -15.57 -39.20 -39.51
CA LEU A 13 -14.28 -38.60 -39.14
C LEU A 13 -14.44 -37.52 -38.05
N ALA A 14 -15.43 -36.64 -38.16
CA ALA A 14 -15.68 -35.60 -37.15
C ALA A 14 -16.04 -36.19 -35.77
N LEU A 15 -16.86 -37.25 -35.72
CA LEU A 15 -17.19 -37.95 -34.48
C LEU A 15 -15.97 -38.67 -33.87
N SER A 16 -15.11 -39.25 -34.71
CA SER A 16 -13.89 -39.94 -34.24
C SER A 16 -12.86 -38.99 -33.62
N VAL A 17 -12.74 -37.76 -34.14
CA VAL A 17 -11.84 -36.73 -33.60
C VAL A 17 -12.38 -36.15 -32.28
N SER A 18 -13.70 -35.96 -32.15
CA SER A 18 -14.31 -35.47 -30.91
C SER A 18 -14.27 -36.48 -29.76
N ALA A 19 -14.36 -37.80 -30.03
CA ALA A 19 -14.26 -38.82 -28.99
C ALA A 19 -12.84 -38.98 -28.43
N ALA A 20 -11.80 -38.73 -29.24
CA ALA A 20 -10.41 -38.74 -28.80
C ALA A 20 -10.03 -37.48 -27.99
N ALA A 21 -10.71 -36.35 -28.22
CA ALA A 21 -10.48 -35.11 -27.48
C ALA A 21 -11.12 -35.09 -26.07
N LEU A 22 -12.10 -35.95 -25.78
CA LEU A 22 -12.75 -36.05 -24.47
C LEU A 22 -11.83 -36.65 -23.37
N ASN A 23 -10.69 -37.23 -23.73
CA ASN A 23 -9.69 -37.76 -22.80
C ASN A 23 -8.37 -36.97 -22.81
N ALA A 24 -8.36 -35.72 -23.31
CA ALA A 24 -7.15 -34.89 -23.33
C ALA A 24 -6.78 -34.29 -21.96
N TYR A 25 -7.02 -35.02 -20.87
CA TYR A 25 -6.29 -34.82 -19.61
C TYR A 25 -5.13 -35.80 -19.59
N ALA A 26 -3.92 -35.32 -19.86
CA ALA A 26 -2.71 -36.15 -19.84
C ALA A 26 -2.41 -36.76 -18.44
N SER A 27 -3.07 -36.27 -17.40
CA SER A 27 -3.09 -36.80 -16.04
C SER A 27 -4.31 -36.27 -15.28
N GLU A 28 -4.81 -37.04 -14.32
CA GLU A 28 -5.85 -36.58 -13.39
C GLU A 28 -5.31 -35.47 -12.48
N PRO A 29 -6.01 -34.33 -12.33
CA PRO A 29 -5.69 -33.34 -11.29
C PRO A 29 -5.76 -33.98 -9.90
N THR A 30 -4.76 -33.73 -9.05
CA THR A 30 -4.73 -34.16 -7.65
C THR A 30 -4.40 -32.98 -6.74
N ILE A 31 -4.65 -33.12 -5.44
CA ILE A 31 -4.27 -32.11 -4.44
C ILE A 31 -2.75 -32.16 -4.20
N PRO A 32 -2.08 -31.02 -4.00
CA PRO A 32 -0.70 -31.00 -3.54
C PRO A 32 -0.58 -31.82 -2.23
N PRO A 33 0.47 -32.64 -2.08
CA PRO A 33 0.70 -33.35 -0.82
C PRO A 33 0.90 -32.36 0.32
N ALA A 34 0.52 -32.75 1.54
CA ALA A 34 0.78 -31.94 2.72
C ALA A 34 2.30 -31.68 2.83
N PRO A 35 2.74 -30.42 3.01
CA PRO A 35 4.15 -30.12 3.25
C PRO A 35 4.59 -30.67 4.61
N ALA A 36 5.89 -30.76 4.82
CA ALA A 36 6.43 -31.08 6.15
C ALA A 36 6.05 -29.99 7.16
N ASP A 37 5.86 -30.39 8.42
CA ASP A 37 5.60 -29.46 9.51
C ASP A 37 6.77 -28.47 9.66
N PHE A 38 6.46 -27.18 9.58
CA PHE A 38 7.40 -26.08 9.78
C PHE A 38 6.76 -25.07 10.75
N PRO A 39 6.96 -25.21 12.07
CA PRO A 39 6.38 -24.29 13.02
C PRO A 39 7.02 -22.91 12.85
N ALA A 40 6.20 -21.89 12.60
CA ALA A 40 6.68 -20.51 12.56
C ALA A 40 7.23 -20.12 13.94
N GLU A 41 8.52 -19.74 13.97
CA GLU A 41 9.18 -19.29 15.19
C GLU A 41 8.96 -17.79 15.42
N GLY A 42 8.88 -17.40 16.69
CA GLY A 42 8.31 -16.12 17.10
C GLY A 42 6.78 -16.20 17.17
N LYS A 43 6.15 -15.33 17.97
CA LYS A 43 4.70 -15.26 18.09
C LYS A 43 4.25 -13.82 17.88
N ILE A 44 3.21 -13.65 17.09
CA ILE A 44 2.56 -12.36 16.91
C ILE A 44 1.80 -12.03 18.20
N ASN A 45 2.02 -10.83 18.72
CA ASN A 45 1.22 -10.28 19.80
C ASN A 45 0.01 -9.56 19.17
N TYR A 46 -1.15 -10.23 19.18
CA TYR A 46 -2.34 -9.67 18.54
C TYR A 46 -2.97 -8.53 19.36
N VAL A 47 -3.29 -7.42 18.69
CA VAL A 47 -3.82 -6.19 19.30
C VAL A 47 -5.11 -5.72 18.61
N ALA A 48 -5.78 -4.74 19.21
CA ALA A 48 -6.91 -4.05 18.60
C ALA A 48 -6.41 -3.06 17.54
N ARG A 49 -7.17 -2.86 16.46
CA ARG A 49 -6.77 -1.99 15.34
C ARG A 49 -6.48 -0.54 15.78
N ASP A 50 -7.30 -0.02 16.68
CA ASP A 50 -7.20 1.35 17.21
C ASP A 50 -6.11 1.53 18.28
N SER A 51 -5.41 0.47 18.69
CA SER A 51 -4.32 0.58 19.67
C SER A 51 -3.00 1.07 19.06
N ILE A 52 -2.92 1.21 17.73
CA ILE A 52 -1.67 1.52 17.01
C ILE A 52 -1.41 3.02 16.94
N LEU A 53 -2.40 3.79 16.49
CA LEU A 53 -2.26 5.23 16.22
C LEU A 53 -3.60 5.97 16.35
N GLU A 54 -3.54 7.30 16.45
CA GLU A 54 -4.69 8.22 16.40
C GLU A 54 -4.26 9.57 15.81
N PHE A 55 -5.21 10.42 15.40
CA PHE A 55 -4.92 11.79 14.96
C PHE A 55 -5.42 12.78 16.01
N LYS A 56 -4.52 13.60 16.57
CA LYS A 56 -4.88 14.65 17.54
C LYS A 56 -3.77 15.68 17.70
N ALA A 57 -4.14 16.89 18.13
CA ALA A 57 -3.19 17.86 18.62
C ALA A 57 -2.62 17.47 19.99
N LEU A 58 -1.33 17.73 20.20
CA LEU A 58 -0.65 17.61 21.49
C LEU A 58 -0.29 19.00 22.04
N PRO A 59 -0.16 19.14 23.38
CA PRO A 59 0.19 20.42 23.99
C PRO A 59 1.61 20.88 23.63
N GLU A 60 2.51 19.95 23.33
CA GLU A 60 3.91 20.21 23.01
C GLU A 60 4.43 19.25 21.95
N TYR A 61 5.42 19.70 21.18
CA TYR A 61 6.11 18.93 20.16
C TYR A 61 7.62 19.16 20.28
N HIS A 62 8.38 18.10 20.12
CA HIS A 62 9.84 18.12 20.23
C HIS A 62 10.48 17.61 18.95
N GLU A 63 11.71 18.03 18.71
CA GLU A 63 12.54 17.64 17.58
C GLU A 63 14.00 17.50 18.03
N PRO A 64 14.92 16.94 17.23
CA PRO A 64 16.32 16.84 17.64
C PRO A 64 16.92 18.23 17.95
N ASP A 65 17.64 18.36 19.07
CA ASP A 65 18.18 19.64 19.55
C ASP A 65 19.00 20.39 18.50
N TRP A 66 19.74 19.66 17.66
CA TRP A 66 20.55 20.25 16.60
C TRP A 66 19.71 20.89 15.49
N VAL A 67 18.48 20.44 15.25
CA VAL A 67 17.57 21.06 14.28
C VAL A 67 17.14 22.43 14.80
N THR A 68 16.68 22.49 16.04
CA THR A 68 16.31 23.75 16.70
C THR A 68 17.48 24.73 16.71
N LYS A 69 18.66 24.27 17.16
CA LYS A 69 19.86 25.11 17.30
C LYS A 69 20.39 25.61 15.96
N ASN A 70 20.50 24.74 14.96
CA ASN A 70 21.23 25.06 13.73
C ASN A 70 20.33 25.58 12.59
N PHE A 71 19.03 25.28 12.62
CA PHE A 71 18.09 25.61 11.55
C PHE A 71 16.97 26.53 12.00
N VAL A 72 16.27 26.21 13.08
CA VAL A 72 15.15 27.05 13.55
C VAL A 72 15.65 28.37 14.12
N ALA A 73 16.61 28.33 15.04
CA ALA A 73 17.19 29.52 15.67
C ALA A 73 17.95 30.42 14.68
N THR A 74 18.32 29.90 13.50
CA THR A 74 18.99 30.65 12.44
C THR A 74 18.04 31.15 11.35
N GLY A 75 16.72 30.91 11.50
CA GLY A 75 15.70 31.33 10.54
C GLY A 75 15.70 30.53 9.23
N LYS A 76 16.42 29.41 9.16
CA LYS A 76 16.47 28.53 7.98
C LYS A 76 15.32 27.53 7.92
N LEU A 77 14.62 27.32 9.03
CA LEU A 77 13.50 26.40 9.12
C LEU A 77 12.44 26.96 10.09
N PRO A 78 11.14 26.85 9.79
CA PRO A 78 10.10 27.22 10.74
C PRO A 78 10.13 26.35 12.01
N PRO A 79 9.63 26.85 13.16
CA PRO A 79 9.42 26.04 14.36
C PRO A 79 8.63 24.75 14.08
N VAL A 80 8.91 23.68 14.83
CA VAL A 80 8.25 22.37 14.63
C VAL A 80 6.72 22.46 14.63
N LYS A 81 6.14 23.26 15.52
CA LYS A 81 4.69 23.44 15.63
C LYS A 81 4.07 24.03 14.35
N ASP A 82 4.80 24.85 13.61
CA ASP A 82 4.32 25.49 12.37
C ASP A 82 4.50 24.56 11.15
N ARG A 83 5.42 23.59 11.25
CA ARG A 83 5.63 22.56 10.24
C ARG A 83 4.58 21.46 10.32
N LEU A 84 4.19 21.06 11.53
CA LEU A 84 3.22 20.00 11.77
C LEU A 84 1.80 20.35 11.25
N PRO A 85 0.99 19.33 10.92
CA PRO A 85 -0.44 19.49 10.65
C PRO A 85 -1.20 19.89 11.93
N LYS A 86 -2.46 20.31 11.77
CA LYS A 86 -3.31 20.70 12.91
C LYS A 86 -3.51 19.56 13.91
N GLU A 87 -3.75 18.36 13.40
CA GLU A 87 -3.88 17.12 14.16
C GLU A 87 -2.92 16.09 13.57
N PRO A 88 -1.67 16.01 14.05
CA PRO A 88 -0.72 15.02 13.58
C PRO A 88 -1.13 13.59 13.91
N MET A 89 -0.61 12.64 13.13
CA MET A 89 -0.64 11.23 13.47
C MET A 89 0.23 11.01 14.73
N VAL A 90 -0.37 10.41 15.75
CA VAL A 90 0.24 10.10 17.05
C VAL A 90 0.26 8.58 17.21
N PHE A 91 1.46 8.00 17.21
CA PHE A 91 1.63 6.59 17.56
C PHE A 91 1.40 6.37 19.05
N LYS A 92 0.61 5.36 19.40
CA LYS A 92 0.28 5.03 20.79
C LYS A 92 1.39 4.18 21.39
N THR A 93 1.89 4.60 22.55
CA THR A 93 3.00 3.93 23.25
C THR A 93 2.68 2.49 23.65
N GLY A 94 1.41 2.16 23.88
CA GLY A 94 0.97 0.80 24.19
C GLY A 94 1.25 -0.22 23.07
N ASN A 95 1.46 0.24 21.83
CA ASN A 95 1.82 -0.63 20.69
C ASN A 95 3.30 -0.50 20.28
N MET A 96 4.11 0.25 21.02
CA MET A 96 5.55 0.30 20.80
C MET A 96 6.19 -0.86 21.58
N PRO A 97 6.88 -1.82 20.94
CA PRO A 97 7.45 -2.98 21.63
C PRO A 97 8.37 -2.62 22.81
N ASP A 98 9.13 -1.53 22.66
CA ASP A 98 10.12 -1.07 23.64
C ASP A 98 9.82 0.34 24.20
N GLY A 99 8.60 0.85 23.97
CA GLY A 99 8.18 2.18 24.42
C GLY A 99 8.71 3.35 23.57
N ILE A 100 8.74 4.55 24.17
CA ILE A 100 9.11 5.81 23.49
C ILE A 100 10.60 5.80 23.14
N GLY A 101 10.92 6.08 21.88
CA GLY A 101 12.30 6.15 21.38
C GLY A 101 13.05 7.44 21.77
N VAL A 102 14.33 7.49 21.35
CA VAL A 102 15.21 8.66 21.46
C VAL A 102 15.76 9.01 20.08
N TYR A 103 16.03 10.30 19.81
CA TYR A 103 16.55 10.74 18.53
C TYR A 103 18.00 10.28 18.28
N GLY A 104 18.31 9.81 17.07
CA GLY A 104 19.67 9.52 16.62
C GLY A 104 19.75 8.26 15.75
N ASP A 105 21.00 7.91 15.40
CA ASP A 105 21.38 6.70 14.63
C ASP A 105 21.06 6.74 13.11
N THR A 106 21.32 5.63 12.40
CA THR A 106 21.10 5.47 10.96
C THR A 106 20.71 4.03 10.63
N MET A 107 19.52 3.84 10.06
CA MET A 107 19.10 2.54 9.53
C MET A 107 19.75 2.28 8.17
N ARG A 108 20.59 1.24 8.08
CA ARG A 108 21.36 0.89 6.88
C ARG A 108 20.71 -0.26 6.11
N HIS A 109 20.15 0.04 4.95
CA HIS A 109 19.57 -0.95 4.04
C HIS A 109 20.57 -1.38 2.97
N VAL A 110 20.38 -2.59 2.44
CA VAL A 110 21.08 -3.09 1.25
C VAL A 110 20.02 -3.45 0.22
N ILE A 111 20.17 -2.92 -0.99
CA ILE A 111 19.22 -3.15 -2.08
C ILE A 111 19.90 -3.74 -3.30
N GLY A 112 19.18 -4.61 -4.01
CA GLY A 112 19.63 -5.19 -5.28
C GLY A 112 19.32 -4.30 -6.48
N GLY A 113 18.23 -3.52 -6.41
CA GLY A 113 17.79 -2.64 -7.49
C GLY A 113 18.65 -1.40 -7.67
N ARG A 114 18.34 -0.61 -8.70
CA ARG A 114 18.94 0.70 -8.96
C ARG A 114 17.82 1.71 -9.25
N PRO A 115 17.92 2.95 -8.76
CA PRO A 115 16.93 3.96 -9.06
C PRO A 115 17.02 4.40 -10.53
N GLU A 116 15.88 4.41 -11.22
CA GLU A 116 15.70 5.02 -12.54
C GLU A 116 15.41 6.53 -12.42
N GLY A 117 14.77 6.91 -11.32
CA GLY A 117 14.38 8.28 -10.99
C GLY A 117 13.41 8.31 -9.82
N TRP A 118 12.80 9.46 -9.59
CA TRP A 118 11.90 9.69 -8.44
C TRP A 118 10.41 9.79 -8.83
N ASN A 119 10.09 9.63 -10.12
CA ASN A 119 8.71 9.68 -10.59
C ASN A 119 8.04 8.29 -10.45
N TYR A 120 7.71 7.93 -9.21
CA TYR A 120 7.01 6.68 -8.87
C TYR A 120 5.65 6.58 -9.59
N GLY A 121 4.92 7.70 -9.64
CA GLY A 121 3.61 7.84 -10.29
C GLY A 121 3.60 7.54 -11.78
N ALA A 122 4.73 7.80 -12.46
CA ALA A 122 4.93 7.43 -13.86
C ALA A 122 5.71 6.12 -14.07
N GLY A 123 5.82 5.27 -13.05
CA GLY A 123 6.36 3.92 -13.19
C GLY A 123 7.88 3.76 -13.00
N GLN A 124 8.61 4.81 -12.59
CA GLN A 124 10.05 4.69 -12.34
C GLN A 124 10.31 3.95 -11.02
N THR A 125 11.22 2.97 -11.02
CA THR A 125 11.67 2.35 -9.77
C THR A 125 12.71 3.20 -9.05
N GLN A 126 12.64 3.24 -7.70
CA GLN A 126 13.68 3.83 -6.84
C GLN A 126 14.71 2.78 -6.38
N GLY A 127 14.60 1.52 -6.85
CA GLY A 127 15.51 0.43 -6.51
C GLY A 127 14.99 -0.57 -5.48
N TRP A 128 13.73 -0.45 -5.08
CA TRP A 128 13.03 -1.37 -4.16
C TRP A 128 13.68 -1.45 -2.77
N GLY A 129 13.43 -2.54 -2.03
CA GLY A 129 14.05 -2.80 -0.73
C GLY A 129 13.65 -1.81 0.37
N GLY A 130 12.51 -1.14 0.19
CA GLY A 130 11.93 -0.20 1.15
C GLY A 130 12.13 1.27 0.81
N ILE A 131 12.84 1.62 -0.27
CA ILE A 131 13.05 3.02 -0.64
C ILE A 131 11.73 3.69 -1.01
N ASP A 132 11.02 3.13 -1.99
CA ASP A 132 9.71 3.63 -2.43
C ASP A 132 8.66 3.59 -1.31
N ILE A 133 8.62 2.51 -0.52
CA ILE A 133 7.76 2.40 0.66
C ILE A 133 8.01 3.52 1.69
N GLY A 134 9.25 3.97 1.84
CA GLY A 134 9.62 5.05 2.76
C GLY A 134 9.42 6.47 2.21
N LEU A 135 9.20 6.61 0.89
CA LEU A 135 9.04 7.90 0.22
C LEU A 135 7.58 8.19 -0.17
N SER A 136 6.89 7.17 -0.68
CA SER A 136 5.56 7.29 -1.28
C SER A 136 4.47 6.89 -0.29
N GLU A 137 4.14 7.78 0.65
CA GLU A 137 3.04 7.55 1.61
C GLU A 137 1.67 7.51 0.89
N CYS A 138 0.79 6.59 1.31
CA CYS A 138 -0.52 6.36 0.67
C CYS A 138 -1.69 6.94 1.49
N LEU A 139 -2.92 6.89 0.95
CA LEU A 139 -4.13 7.29 1.69
C LEU A 139 -4.36 6.46 2.96
N THR A 140 -4.11 5.15 2.89
CA THR A 140 -4.27 4.20 4.00
C THR A 140 -3.01 3.34 4.17
N ARG A 141 -2.91 2.60 5.27
CA ARG A 141 -1.77 1.73 5.59
C ARG A 141 -2.22 0.38 6.11
N THR A 142 -1.77 -0.69 5.46
CA THR A 142 -2.19 -2.07 5.81
C THR A 142 -1.06 -2.95 6.33
N ALA A 143 0.21 -2.61 6.04
CA ALA A 143 1.35 -3.44 6.44
C ALA A 143 1.38 -3.79 7.94
N PRO A 144 1.05 -2.89 8.89
CA PRO A 144 1.02 -3.23 10.32
C PRO A 144 -0.12 -4.15 10.73
N LEU A 145 -1.11 -4.44 9.88
CA LEU A 145 -2.31 -5.22 10.25
C LEU A 145 -2.04 -6.71 10.49
N PHE A 146 -0.83 -7.23 10.21
CA PHE A 146 -0.45 -8.59 10.58
C PHE A 146 -0.59 -8.85 12.09
N GLN A 147 -0.48 -7.80 12.91
CA GLN A 147 -0.61 -7.87 14.36
C GLN A 147 -2.05 -7.62 14.86
N VAL A 148 -2.99 -7.34 13.96
CA VAL A 148 -4.36 -6.97 14.35
C VAL A 148 -5.25 -8.21 14.40
N GLN A 149 -6.14 -8.27 15.39
CA GLN A 149 -7.14 -9.33 15.49
C GLN A 149 -8.09 -9.28 14.27
N ALA A 150 -8.32 -10.42 13.63
CA ALA A 150 -9.02 -10.50 12.34
C ALA A 150 -10.45 -9.93 12.33
N SER A 151 -11.07 -9.74 13.50
CA SER A 151 -12.41 -9.17 13.64
C SER A 151 -12.51 -7.68 13.26
N ASP A 152 -11.40 -6.96 13.16
CA ASP A 152 -11.37 -5.55 12.75
C ASP A 152 -10.13 -5.27 11.90
N THR A 153 -10.23 -5.49 10.60
CA THR A 153 -9.12 -5.36 9.63
C THR A 153 -9.30 -4.14 8.72
N GLU A 154 -10.10 -3.15 9.14
CA GLU A 154 -10.19 -1.89 8.42
C GLU A 154 -8.78 -1.26 8.27
N PRO A 155 -8.36 -0.87 7.05
CA PRO A 155 -7.05 -0.25 6.81
C PRO A 155 -6.75 0.87 7.79
N LEU A 156 -5.52 1.00 8.28
CA LEU A 156 -5.18 2.11 9.16
C LEU A 156 -5.24 3.44 8.39
N PRO A 157 -5.70 4.53 9.02
CA PRO A 157 -5.61 5.85 8.41
C PRO A 157 -4.15 6.29 8.23
N ASN A 158 -3.88 7.02 7.14
CA ASN A 158 -2.56 7.55 6.81
C ASN A 158 -2.68 9.00 6.31
N LEU A 159 -2.57 9.26 5.00
CA LEU A 159 -2.87 10.60 4.45
C LEU A 159 -4.38 10.92 4.50
N ALA A 160 -5.25 9.91 4.39
CA ALA A 160 -6.65 10.00 4.80
C ALA A 160 -6.74 9.65 6.29
N LYS A 161 -7.12 10.62 7.12
CA LYS A 161 -7.18 10.48 8.58
C LYS A 161 -8.47 9.81 9.07
N SER A 162 -9.54 9.88 8.27
CA SER A 162 -10.83 9.22 8.54
C SER A 162 -11.66 9.14 7.25
N TRP A 163 -12.72 8.35 7.26
CA TRP A 163 -13.68 8.28 6.17
C TRP A 163 -15.06 7.83 6.65
N ASP A 164 -16.09 8.22 5.90
CA ASP A 164 -17.49 7.90 6.18
C ASP A 164 -18.17 7.28 4.95
N TRP A 165 -18.85 6.16 5.14
CA TRP A 165 -19.71 5.55 4.11
C TRP A 165 -21.12 6.16 4.14
N SER A 166 -21.69 6.43 2.97
CA SER A 166 -23.12 6.72 2.86
C SER A 166 -23.96 5.51 3.28
N GLN A 167 -25.21 5.76 3.68
CA GLN A 167 -26.13 4.70 4.12
C GLN A 167 -26.36 3.60 3.05
N ASP A 168 -26.26 3.95 1.77
CA ASP A 168 -26.39 3.02 0.64
C ASP A 168 -25.06 2.33 0.26
N GLY A 169 -23.94 2.70 0.89
CA GLY A 169 -22.61 2.14 0.62
C GLY A 169 -21.99 2.54 -0.72
N HIS A 170 -22.57 3.49 -1.46
CA HIS A 170 -22.08 3.89 -2.79
C HIS A 170 -21.21 5.16 -2.80
N LYS A 171 -21.05 5.82 -1.66
CA LYS A 171 -20.19 6.99 -1.50
C LYS A 171 -19.31 6.83 -0.27
N LEU A 172 -18.02 7.06 -0.46
CA LEU A 172 -17.03 7.12 0.60
C LEU A 172 -16.46 8.54 0.65
N THR A 173 -16.72 9.25 1.73
CA THR A 173 -16.12 10.58 1.97
C THR A 173 -14.83 10.39 2.73
N MET A 174 -13.68 10.70 2.12
CA MET A 174 -12.38 10.64 2.80
C MET A 174 -11.96 12.02 3.30
N HIS A 175 -11.51 12.09 4.55
CA HIS A 175 -11.01 13.31 5.17
C HIS A 175 -9.49 13.26 5.24
N LEU A 176 -8.81 14.22 4.60
CA LEU A 176 -7.35 14.28 4.54
C LEU A 176 -6.76 14.93 5.80
N ILE A 177 -5.48 14.66 6.04
CA ILE A 177 -4.71 15.30 7.11
C ILE A 177 -4.53 16.81 6.88
N GLU A 178 -5.21 17.64 7.67
CA GLU A 178 -5.23 19.09 7.45
C GLU A 178 -3.95 19.79 7.92
N GLY A 179 -3.36 20.60 7.03
CA GLY A 179 -2.16 21.40 7.31
C GLY A 179 -0.84 20.64 7.16
N ALA A 180 -0.90 19.39 6.68
CA ALA A 180 0.27 18.65 6.25
C ALA A 180 0.95 19.35 5.07
N LYS A 181 2.25 19.12 4.93
CA LYS A 181 3.09 19.77 3.93
C LYS A 181 4.00 18.72 3.31
N TRP A 182 4.27 18.87 2.02
CA TRP A 182 5.38 18.23 1.35
C TRP A 182 6.71 18.64 2.00
N SER A 183 7.76 17.86 1.74
CA SER A 183 9.07 18.08 2.37
C SER A 183 9.74 19.41 2.02
N ASP A 184 9.32 20.05 0.92
CA ASP A 184 9.73 21.39 0.50
C ASP A 184 8.90 22.52 1.14
N GLY A 185 7.86 22.18 1.89
CA GLY A 185 6.95 23.11 2.57
C GLY A 185 5.66 23.43 1.81
N ALA A 186 5.48 22.95 0.58
CA ALA A 186 4.22 23.11 -0.16
C ALA A 186 3.06 22.39 0.58
N PRO A 187 1.83 22.92 0.58
CA PRO A 187 0.72 22.28 1.27
C PRO A 187 0.32 20.97 0.58
N PHE A 188 0.15 19.91 1.36
CA PHE A 188 -0.52 18.68 0.90
C PHE A 188 -2.03 18.86 1.03
N ASN A 189 -2.79 18.58 -0.03
CA ASN A 189 -4.24 18.72 -0.04
C ASN A 189 -4.91 17.81 -1.09
N ALA A 190 -6.20 18.02 -1.36
CA ALA A 190 -6.97 17.19 -2.28
C ALA A 190 -6.48 17.26 -3.74
N ASP A 191 -5.85 18.36 -4.15
CA ASP A 191 -5.33 18.53 -5.51
C ASP A 191 -4.22 17.50 -5.81
N ASP A 192 -3.39 17.14 -4.83
CA ASP A 192 -2.39 16.08 -4.98
C ASP A 192 -3.03 14.71 -5.26
N ILE A 193 -4.16 14.44 -4.61
CA ILE A 193 -4.92 13.19 -4.77
C ILE A 193 -5.67 13.17 -6.11
N MET A 194 -6.18 14.32 -6.54
CA MET A 194 -6.84 14.43 -7.84
C MET A 194 -5.85 14.32 -8.99
N PHE A 195 -4.66 14.90 -8.88
CA PHE A 195 -3.57 14.66 -9.84
C PHE A 195 -3.19 13.17 -9.90
N TYR A 196 -2.96 12.58 -8.73
CA TYR A 196 -3.13 11.15 -8.41
C TYR A 196 -4.01 10.38 -9.40
N TRP A 197 -5.28 10.66 -9.22
CA TRP A 197 -6.38 9.92 -9.80
C TRP A 197 -6.55 10.22 -11.29
N ASP A 198 -6.62 11.49 -11.67
CA ASP A 198 -6.98 11.91 -13.03
C ASP A 198 -5.82 11.70 -14.01
N ASP A 199 -4.58 12.01 -13.62
CA ASP A 199 -3.44 12.11 -14.54
C ASP A 199 -2.46 10.92 -14.46
N GLU A 200 -2.52 10.10 -13.40
CA GLU A 200 -1.66 8.92 -13.28
C GLU A 200 -2.43 7.58 -13.29
N VAL A 201 -3.59 7.53 -12.63
CA VAL A 201 -4.44 6.33 -12.59
C VAL A 201 -5.35 6.25 -13.81
N VAL A 202 -6.10 7.31 -14.10
CA VAL A 202 -7.11 7.32 -15.17
C VAL A 202 -6.50 7.49 -16.56
N ASP A 203 -5.37 8.21 -16.69
CA ASP A 203 -4.68 8.36 -17.97
C ASP A 203 -4.10 7.02 -18.46
N PRO A 204 -4.59 6.44 -19.58
CA PRO A 204 -4.11 5.16 -20.09
C PRO A 204 -2.66 5.19 -20.63
N ASN A 205 -2.05 6.38 -20.72
CA ASN A 205 -0.67 6.54 -21.17
C ASN A 205 0.33 6.60 -19.99
N VAL A 206 -0.16 6.57 -18.75
CA VAL A 206 0.64 6.54 -17.53
C VAL A 206 0.43 5.21 -16.81
N SER A 207 1.46 4.71 -16.13
CA SER A 207 1.38 3.44 -15.39
C SER A 207 2.20 3.55 -14.12
N PRO A 208 1.56 3.79 -12.96
CA PRO A 208 2.24 3.85 -11.68
C PRO A 208 3.02 2.59 -11.35
N LEU A 209 4.17 2.76 -10.68
CA LEU A 209 4.96 1.62 -10.23
C LEU A 209 4.15 0.82 -9.20
N GLY A 210 4.11 -0.50 -9.35
CA GLY A 210 3.30 -1.37 -8.46
C GLY A 210 1.88 -1.64 -8.96
N GLY A 211 1.48 -1.03 -10.08
CA GLY A 211 0.17 -1.22 -10.70
C GLY A 211 -0.89 -0.30 -10.10
N GLY A 212 -1.48 0.52 -10.96
CA GLY A 212 -2.53 1.46 -10.59
C GLY A 212 -3.42 1.91 -11.76
N GLY A 213 -3.06 1.57 -13.00
CA GLY A 213 -3.91 1.82 -14.17
C GLY A 213 -5.07 0.81 -14.27
N PRO A 214 -6.14 1.16 -15.03
CA PRO A 214 -7.29 0.30 -15.29
C PRO A 214 -6.96 -0.96 -16.12
#